data_AF-A0A416EHQ5-F1
#
_entry.id   AF-A0A416EHQ5-F1
#
_cell.length_a   1.000
_cell.length_b   1.000
_cell.length_c   1.000
_cell.angle_alpha   90.00
_cell.angle_beta   90.00
_cell.angle_gamma   90.00
#
_symmetry.space_group_name_H-M   'P 1'
#
loop_
_entity.id
_entity.type
_entity.pdbx_description
1 polymer ?
#
loop_
_entity_poly.entity_id
_entity_poly.type
_entity_poly.pdbx_seq_one_letter_code
_entity_poly.pdbx_strand_id
1 'polypeptide(L)'
;MIKRMPTHCGDETCSSCVVAGDFIYLAHHAGGFDKQEIAHQMRAAFESIKRTLASVGGTLDDMIQINLYLKNKEDFGGAREVFCEYFNKEYPARMTIITEFLDERCLCQIDGVAYKSHNGSMEALEERISCLEKKLNTIAFGENKEISFNDCRIENMEAGPSCSITCNSTPIGDIGLGNDCTLNFDKCTIGAVLDSDLEDAEERLDDLECRLDDLNSQMDDIDNRKK
;
A
#
# COMPACT_ATOMS: atom_id res chain seq x y z
N MET A 1 -1.56 22.35 -8.15
CA MET A 1 -1.81 23.28 -7.02
C MET A 1 -0.48 23.57 -6.35
N ILE A 2 -0.20 24.82 -5.96
CA ILE A 2 1.08 25.19 -5.31
C ILE A 2 0.93 25.02 -3.79
N LYS A 3 1.87 24.29 -3.16
CA LYS A 3 1.92 24.11 -1.70
C LYS A 3 3.25 24.65 -1.18
N ARG A 4 3.19 25.58 -0.23
CA ARG A 4 4.37 26.13 0.45
C ARG A 4 4.52 25.44 1.81
N MET A 5 5.71 24.94 2.11
CA MET A 5 6.00 24.31 3.39
C MET A 5 6.35 25.38 4.45
N PRO A 6 6.27 25.04 5.75
CA PRO A 6 6.62 25.95 6.83
C PRO A 6 7.98 26.59 6.63
N THR A 7 8.12 27.78 7.19
CA THR A 7 9.37 28.53 7.10
C THR A 7 10.48 27.82 7.85
N HIS A 8 11.70 27.86 7.32
CA HIS A 8 12.89 27.39 8.03
C HIS A 8 13.82 28.56 8.32
N CYS A 9 14.96 28.29 8.98
CA CYS A 9 15.97 29.28 9.40
C CYS A 9 15.48 30.49 10.21
N GLY A 10 14.22 30.47 10.69
CA GLY A 10 13.63 31.57 11.47
C GLY A 10 13.18 32.76 10.63
N ASP A 11 13.07 32.61 9.31
CA ASP A 11 12.67 33.67 8.38
C ASP A 11 11.27 33.40 7.82
N GLU A 12 10.29 34.23 8.18
CA GLU A 12 8.89 34.10 7.74
C GLU A 12 8.70 34.20 6.22
N THR A 13 9.69 34.73 5.50
CA THR A 13 9.67 34.86 4.04
C THR A 13 10.26 33.65 3.32
N CYS A 14 10.85 32.70 4.06
CA CYS A 14 11.63 31.60 3.52
C CYS A 14 10.97 30.25 3.80
N SER A 15 10.04 29.81 2.94
CA SER A 15 9.50 28.46 3.00
C SER A 15 10.61 27.43 2.82
N SER A 16 10.63 26.35 3.62
CA SER A 16 11.65 25.31 3.51
C SER A 16 11.71 24.66 2.12
N CYS A 17 10.52 24.50 1.51
CA CYS A 17 10.38 24.18 0.10
C CYS A 17 8.99 24.58 -0.41
N VAL A 18 8.85 24.58 -1.74
CA VAL A 18 7.57 24.81 -2.44
C VAL A 18 7.34 23.67 -3.42
N VAL A 19 6.18 23.04 -3.33
CA VAL A 19 5.72 22.01 -4.27
C VAL A 19 4.84 22.67 -5.32
N ALA A 20 5.16 22.47 -6.60
CA ALA A 20 4.40 22.98 -7.74
C ALA A 20 4.26 21.88 -8.81
N GLY A 21 3.15 21.15 -8.75
CA GLY A 21 3.00 19.94 -9.57
C GLY A 21 3.93 18.85 -9.06
N ASP A 22 4.64 18.19 -9.98
CA ASP A 22 5.63 17.14 -9.67
C ASP A 22 6.99 17.70 -9.22
N PHE A 23 7.18 19.02 -9.25
CA PHE A 23 8.43 19.67 -8.86
C PHE A 23 8.41 20.13 -7.40
N ILE A 24 9.53 19.94 -6.72
CA ILE A 24 9.80 20.39 -5.37
C ILE A 24 11.00 21.34 -5.43
N TYR A 25 10.77 22.62 -5.15
CA TYR A 25 11.80 23.65 -5.11
C TYR A 25 12.25 23.83 -3.66
N LEU A 26 13.51 23.48 -3.37
CA LEU A 26 14.09 23.62 -2.03
C LEU A 26 14.63 25.04 -1.85
N ALA A 27 14.45 25.58 -0.65
CA ALA A 27 15.22 26.75 -0.23
C ALA A 27 16.63 26.31 0.21
N HIS A 28 17.47 27.28 0.59
CA HIS A 28 18.84 26.99 1.00
C HIS A 28 18.89 26.14 2.28
N HIS A 29 19.75 25.13 2.31
CA HIS A 29 19.98 24.28 3.47
C HIS A 29 21.45 24.33 3.89
N ALA A 30 21.67 24.41 5.21
CA ALA A 30 22.97 24.39 5.85
C ALA A 30 22.85 23.88 7.29
N GLY A 31 23.96 23.57 7.94
CA GLY A 31 23.99 23.13 9.32
C GLY A 31 25.40 22.73 9.76
N GLY A 32 25.51 22.12 10.93
CA GLY A 32 26.81 21.65 11.45
C GLY A 32 27.75 22.78 11.85
N PHE A 33 27.20 23.95 12.22
CA PHE A 33 28.01 25.14 12.59
C PHE A 33 28.77 24.98 13.91
N ASP A 34 28.61 23.86 14.59
CA ASP A 34 29.43 23.43 15.73
C ASP A 34 30.87 23.09 15.34
N LYS A 35 31.14 22.85 14.04
CA LYS A 35 32.49 22.57 13.52
C LYS A 35 32.81 23.37 12.27
N GLN A 36 34.06 23.81 12.18
CA GLN A 36 34.63 24.45 10.99
C GLN A 36 35.23 23.38 10.05
N GLU A 37 34.41 22.41 9.63
CA GLU A 37 34.81 21.31 8.76
C GLU A 37 33.78 21.16 7.62
N ILE A 38 34.22 21.32 6.37
CA ILE A 38 33.30 21.30 5.22
C ILE A 38 32.51 19.98 5.13
N ALA A 39 33.15 18.84 5.34
CA ALA A 39 32.49 17.54 5.23
C ALA A 39 31.39 17.37 6.29
N HIS A 40 31.60 17.89 7.51
CA HIS A 40 30.59 17.87 8.58
C HIS A 40 29.39 18.77 8.25
N GLN A 41 29.63 19.99 7.76
CA GLN A 41 28.55 20.91 7.38
C GLN A 41 27.77 20.42 6.15
N MET A 42 28.45 19.85 5.16
CA MET A 42 27.83 19.24 3.99
C MET A 42 26.87 18.11 4.37
N ARG A 43 27.28 17.20 5.26
CA ARG A 43 26.40 16.12 5.77
C ARG A 43 25.18 16.70 6.48
N ALA A 44 25.39 17.70 7.35
CA ALA A 44 24.28 18.35 8.05
C ALA A 44 23.29 19.02 7.07
N ALA A 45 23.78 19.66 6.00
CA ALA A 45 22.96 20.23 4.95
C ALA A 45 22.14 19.15 4.22
N PHE A 46 22.75 18.04 3.81
CA PHE A 46 22.03 16.94 3.16
C PHE A 46 21.01 16.27 4.07
N GLU A 47 21.31 16.07 5.36
CA GLU A 47 20.32 15.57 6.32
C GLU A 47 19.14 16.54 6.49
N SER A 48 19.39 17.85 6.40
CA SER A 48 18.31 18.84 6.36
C SER A 48 17.46 18.74 5.09
N ILE A 49 18.10 18.54 3.94
CA ILE A 49 17.40 18.34 2.66
C ILE A 49 16.55 17.07 2.73
N LYS A 50 17.10 15.95 3.21
CA LYS A 50 16.35 14.69 3.41
C LYS A 50 15.08 14.90 4.23
N ARG A 51 15.19 15.58 5.37
CA ARG A 51 14.02 15.88 6.23
C ARG A 51 12.97 16.73 5.49
N THR A 52 13.43 17.72 4.73
CA THR A 52 12.54 18.62 3.97
C THR A 52 11.83 17.88 2.85
N LEU A 53 12.54 17.07 2.06
CA LEU A 53 11.97 16.23 1.02
C LEU A 53 10.98 15.22 1.62
N ALA A 54 11.35 14.55 2.72
CA ALA A 54 10.48 13.58 3.39
C ALA A 54 9.14 14.20 3.85
N SER A 55 9.14 15.48 4.26
CA SER A 55 7.91 16.19 4.67
C SER A 55 6.89 16.37 3.53
N VAL A 56 7.33 16.23 2.29
CA VAL A 56 6.49 16.24 1.07
C VAL A 56 6.52 14.89 0.34
N GLY A 57 7.01 13.85 1.01
CA GLY A 57 7.08 12.49 0.52
C GLY A 57 8.15 12.25 -0.56
N GLY A 58 9.09 13.17 -0.75
CA GLY A 58 10.27 12.97 -1.61
C GLY A 58 11.47 12.39 -0.87
N THR A 59 12.48 12.04 -1.64
CA THR A 59 13.76 11.47 -1.21
C THR A 59 14.90 12.15 -1.98
N LEU A 60 16.15 11.91 -1.60
CA LEU A 60 17.29 12.47 -2.35
C LEU A 60 17.38 11.93 -3.78
N ASP A 61 16.87 10.73 -4.05
CA ASP A 61 16.86 10.15 -5.39
C ASP A 61 15.96 10.95 -6.35
N ASP A 62 15.00 11.73 -5.81
CA ASP A 62 14.16 12.63 -6.60
C ASP A 62 14.90 13.93 -7.01
N MET A 63 16.10 14.20 -6.47
CA MET A 63 16.86 15.41 -6.78
C MET A 63 17.35 15.37 -8.23
N ILE A 64 16.95 16.37 -9.01
CA ILE A 64 17.37 16.51 -10.42
C ILE A 64 18.38 17.65 -10.62
N GLN A 65 18.40 18.62 -9.70
CA GLN A 65 19.35 19.73 -9.73
C GLN A 65 19.81 20.10 -8.32
N ILE A 66 21.11 20.40 -8.18
CA ILE A 66 21.72 20.94 -6.96
C ILE A 66 22.57 22.17 -7.30
N ASN A 67 22.39 23.26 -6.56
CA ASN A 67 23.39 24.33 -6.49
C ASN A 67 24.13 24.24 -5.16
N LEU A 68 25.45 24.09 -5.24
CA LEU A 68 26.34 24.11 -4.09
C LEU A 68 27.02 25.47 -3.99
N TYR A 69 26.88 26.12 -2.84
CA TYR A 69 27.60 27.33 -2.49
C TYR A 69 28.69 26.96 -1.48
N LEU A 70 29.92 27.40 -1.72
CA LEU A 70 31.06 27.18 -0.83
C LEU A 70 31.69 28.52 -0.44
N LYS A 71 32.21 28.60 0.80
CA LYS A 71 32.94 29.77 1.26
C LYS A 71 34.34 29.85 0.66
N ASN A 72 35.06 28.73 0.71
CA ASN A 72 36.44 28.64 0.25
C ASN A 72 36.57 27.70 -0.93
N LYS A 73 37.51 27.98 -1.83
CA LYS A 73 37.76 27.15 -3.01
C LYS A 73 38.41 25.82 -2.64
N GLU A 74 39.22 25.83 -1.59
CA GLU A 74 40.00 24.72 -1.06
C GLU A 74 39.09 23.60 -0.55
N ASP A 75 37.89 23.96 -0.07
CA ASP A 75 36.88 23.05 0.46
C ASP A 75 36.20 22.19 -0.62
N PHE A 76 36.39 22.50 -1.91
CA PHE A 76 35.75 21.79 -3.02
C PHE A 76 36.03 20.29 -3.02
N GLY A 77 37.27 19.90 -2.71
CA GLY A 77 37.68 18.49 -2.67
C GLY A 77 36.90 17.71 -1.62
N GLY A 78 36.86 18.23 -0.39
CA GLY A 78 36.14 17.61 0.73
C GLY A 78 34.62 17.63 0.54
N ALA A 79 34.06 18.71 -0.01
CA ALA A 79 32.63 18.76 -0.32
C ALA A 79 32.22 17.71 -1.35
N ARG A 80 33.03 17.50 -2.39
CA ARG A 80 32.77 16.51 -3.46
C ARG A 80 32.71 15.08 -2.92
N GLU A 81 33.56 14.73 -1.96
CA GLU A 81 33.57 13.38 -1.37
C GLU A 81 32.26 13.04 -0.67
N VAL A 82 31.64 14.02 0.00
CA VAL A 82 30.35 13.81 0.67
C VAL A 82 29.24 13.47 -0.31
N PHE A 83 29.22 13.99 -1.55
CA PHE A 83 28.19 13.61 -2.53
C PHE A 83 28.13 12.10 -2.78
N CYS A 84 29.28 11.42 -2.76
CA CYS A 84 29.35 9.97 -2.96
C CYS A 84 28.73 9.17 -1.81
N GLU A 85 28.56 9.77 -0.63
CA GLU A 85 27.89 9.14 0.52
C GLU A 85 26.35 9.18 0.39
N TYR A 86 25.83 10.10 -0.42
CA TYR A 86 24.40 10.41 -0.51
C TYR A 86 23.74 9.99 -1.82
N PHE A 87 24.50 9.85 -2.91
CA PHE A 87 23.98 9.49 -4.24
C PHE A 87 24.65 8.24 -4.79
N ASN A 88 23.84 7.29 -5.27
CA ASN A 88 24.30 6.01 -5.82
C ASN A 88 24.40 6.05 -7.36
N LYS A 89 25.44 6.71 -7.88
CA LYS A 89 25.78 6.86 -9.32
C LYS A 89 24.81 7.68 -10.18
N GLU A 90 23.55 7.82 -9.79
CA GLU A 90 22.61 8.76 -10.40
C GLU A 90 22.73 10.12 -9.69
N TYR A 91 23.59 10.98 -10.24
CA TYR A 91 23.83 12.30 -9.67
C TYR A 91 22.94 13.36 -10.32
N PRO A 92 22.40 14.31 -9.55
CA PRO A 92 21.69 15.46 -10.11
C PRO A 92 22.62 16.33 -10.96
N ALA A 93 22.02 17.11 -11.87
CA ALA A 93 22.74 18.22 -12.49
C ALA A 93 23.24 19.16 -11.39
N ARG A 94 24.50 19.59 -11.46
CA ARG A 94 25.13 20.32 -10.35
C ARG A 94 25.94 21.52 -10.79
N MET A 95 25.78 22.63 -10.07
CA MET A 95 26.64 23.81 -10.14
C MET A 95 27.38 24.03 -8.80
N THR A 96 28.57 24.63 -8.83
CA THR A 96 29.27 25.08 -7.62
C THR A 96 29.71 26.53 -7.75
N ILE A 97 29.41 27.33 -6.74
CA ILE A 97 29.73 28.76 -6.68
C ILE A 97 30.55 29.02 -5.40
N ILE A 98 31.58 29.85 -5.52
CA ILE A 98 32.32 30.37 -4.35
C ILE A 98 31.71 31.72 -3.97
N THR A 99 31.31 31.90 -2.71
CA THR A 99 30.59 33.09 -2.22
C THR A 99 30.83 33.32 -0.73
N GLU A 100 30.50 34.53 -0.27
CA GLU A 100 30.37 34.82 1.16
C GLU A 100 28.96 34.45 1.67
N PHE A 101 28.83 34.26 2.99
CA PHE A 101 27.58 33.90 3.67
C PHE A 101 27.27 34.86 4.81
N LEU A 102 25.99 34.97 5.18
CA LEU A 102 25.53 35.81 6.29
C LEU A 102 26.05 35.34 7.66
N ASP A 103 26.07 34.02 7.90
CA ASP A 103 26.68 33.44 9.11
C ASP A 103 28.16 33.14 8.83
N GLU A 104 29.07 33.78 9.57
CA GLU A 104 30.51 33.63 9.38
C GLU A 104 31.00 32.19 9.57
N ARG A 105 30.27 31.38 10.34
CA ARG A 105 30.59 29.97 10.60
C ARG A 105 30.19 29.05 9.45
N CYS A 106 29.36 29.54 8.53
CA CYS A 106 28.86 28.77 7.39
C CYS A 106 29.97 28.58 6.36
N LEU A 107 30.27 27.33 6.02
CA LEU A 107 31.23 26.95 5.00
C LEU A 107 30.53 26.54 3.69
N CYS A 108 29.27 26.11 3.77
CA CYS A 108 28.48 25.74 2.60
C CYS A 108 26.97 25.93 2.79
N GLN A 109 26.29 26.18 1.68
CA GLN A 109 24.83 26.09 1.57
C GLN A 109 24.48 25.29 0.31
N ILE A 110 23.35 24.58 0.35
CA ILE A 110 22.86 23.77 -0.76
C ILE A 110 21.40 24.12 -1.01
N ASP A 111 21.04 24.40 -2.25
CA ASP A 111 19.64 24.37 -2.70
C ASP A 111 19.48 23.44 -3.91
N GLY A 112 18.25 23.29 -4.37
CA GLY A 112 18.02 22.53 -5.57
C GLY A 112 16.56 22.32 -5.92
N VAL A 113 16.38 21.50 -6.94
CA VAL A 113 15.07 21.09 -7.44
C VAL A 113 15.01 19.57 -7.45
N ALA A 114 13.94 19.03 -6.86
CA ALA A 114 13.57 17.64 -7.00
C ALA A 114 12.35 17.50 -7.92
N TYR A 115 12.27 16.37 -8.60
CA TYR A 115 11.14 15.98 -9.42
C TYR A 115 10.66 14.62 -8.96
N LYS A 116 9.41 14.57 -8.53
CA LYS A 116 8.75 13.35 -8.07
C LYS A 116 7.47 13.18 -8.87
N SER A 117 7.51 12.28 -9.85
CA SER A 117 6.33 12.01 -10.66
C SER A 117 5.25 11.31 -9.83
N HIS A 118 4.03 11.86 -9.86
CA HIS A 118 2.85 11.15 -9.37
C HIS A 118 2.40 9.99 -10.28
N ASN A 119 3.01 9.80 -11.46
CA ASN A 119 2.61 8.74 -12.39
C ASN A 119 2.84 7.34 -11.85
N GLY A 120 3.84 7.11 -10.99
CA GLY A 120 4.05 5.79 -10.39
C GLY A 120 2.85 5.30 -9.57
N SER A 121 2.12 6.23 -8.94
CA SER A 121 0.84 5.90 -8.28
C SER A 121 -0.32 5.73 -9.25
N MET A 122 -0.31 6.42 -10.39
CA MET A 122 -1.38 6.32 -11.40
C MET A 122 -1.24 5.06 -12.24
N GLU A 123 -0.04 4.69 -12.68
CA GLU A 123 0.23 3.42 -13.38
C GLU A 123 -0.11 2.22 -12.49
N ALA A 124 0.27 2.26 -11.21
CA ALA A 124 -0.11 1.21 -10.26
C ALA A 124 -1.63 1.15 -10.01
N LEU A 125 -2.33 2.28 -10.08
CA LEU A 125 -3.79 2.32 -9.99
C LEU A 125 -4.43 1.81 -11.29
N GLU A 126 -3.91 2.18 -12.45
CA GLU A 126 -4.38 1.74 -13.76
C GLU A 126 -4.16 0.24 -13.96
N GLU A 127 -3.04 -0.31 -13.52
CA GLU A 127 -2.80 -1.75 -13.48
C GLU A 127 -3.80 -2.48 -12.58
N ARG A 128 -4.08 -1.93 -11.39
CA ARG A 128 -5.08 -2.48 -10.47
C ARG A 128 -6.49 -2.40 -11.04
N ILE A 129 -6.87 -1.27 -11.65
CA ILE A 129 -8.17 -1.08 -12.30
C ILE A 129 -8.30 -2.06 -13.47
N SER A 130 -7.28 -2.17 -14.34
CA SER A 130 -7.28 -3.13 -15.44
C SER A 130 -7.41 -4.58 -14.95
N CYS A 131 -6.74 -4.94 -13.86
CA CYS A 131 -6.88 -6.25 -13.25
C CYS A 131 -8.29 -6.49 -12.70
N LEU A 132 -8.90 -5.49 -12.06
CA LEU A 132 -10.27 -5.57 -11.55
C LEU A 132 -11.30 -5.64 -12.68
N GLU A 133 -11.14 -4.87 -13.75
CA GLU A 133 -12.00 -4.92 -14.93
C GLU A 133 -11.93 -6.28 -15.62
N LYS A 134 -10.73 -6.88 -15.74
CA LYS A 134 -10.59 -8.26 -16.24
C LYS A 134 -11.31 -9.28 -15.36
N LYS A 135 -11.25 -9.12 -14.03
CA LYS A 135 -11.97 -9.98 -13.07
C LYS A 135 -13.48 -9.71 -13.01
N LEU A 136 -13.93 -8.52 -13.41
CA LEU A 136 -15.35 -8.19 -13.50
C LEU A 136 -15.94 -8.70 -14.81
N ASN A 137 -15.20 -8.65 -15.92
CA ASN A 137 -15.66 -9.16 -17.22
C ASN A 137 -15.85 -10.67 -17.27
N THR A 138 -15.26 -11.41 -16.33
CA THR A 138 -15.54 -12.84 -16.14
C THR A 138 -16.84 -13.12 -15.38
N ILE A 139 -17.51 -12.07 -14.88
CA ILE A 139 -18.80 -12.12 -14.20
C ILE A 139 -19.80 -11.32 -15.04
N ALA A 140 -20.64 -11.99 -15.83
CA ALA A 140 -21.66 -11.31 -16.63
C ALA A 140 -23.06 -11.43 -16.00
N PHE A 141 -23.75 -10.29 -15.91
CA PHE A 141 -25.14 -10.20 -15.46
C PHE A 141 -26.04 -10.02 -16.69
N GLY A 142 -26.82 -11.04 -17.02
CA GLY A 142 -27.85 -11.00 -18.07
C GLY A 142 -29.11 -10.27 -17.60
N GLU A 143 -29.89 -9.76 -18.56
CA GLU A 143 -31.10 -8.96 -18.34
C GLU A 143 -32.20 -9.68 -17.50
N ASN A 144 -32.09 -11.00 -17.31
CA ASN A 144 -33.06 -11.86 -16.61
C ASN A 144 -32.57 -12.44 -15.27
N LYS A 145 -31.72 -11.72 -14.51
CA LYS A 145 -31.05 -12.26 -13.30
C LYS A 145 -30.21 -13.52 -13.58
N GLU A 146 -29.71 -13.63 -14.80
CA GLU A 146 -28.83 -14.72 -15.20
C GLU A 146 -27.39 -14.30 -14.90
N ILE A 147 -26.73 -15.00 -13.98
CA ILE A 147 -25.35 -14.70 -13.59
C ILE A 147 -24.45 -15.74 -14.23
N SER A 148 -23.44 -15.32 -14.98
CA SER A 148 -22.46 -16.24 -15.55
C SER A 148 -21.05 -15.97 -15.06
N PHE A 149 -20.38 -17.03 -14.66
CA PHE A 149 -19.01 -17.03 -14.18
C PHE A 149 -18.15 -17.82 -15.17
N ASN A 150 -17.19 -17.15 -15.80
CA ASN A 150 -16.34 -17.75 -16.82
C ASN A 150 -14.87 -17.71 -16.37
N ASP A 151 -14.21 -18.86 -16.36
CA ASP A 151 -12.78 -19.00 -16.08
C ASP A 151 -12.33 -18.31 -14.76
N CYS A 152 -13.16 -18.39 -13.71
CA CYS A 152 -12.87 -17.79 -12.40
C CYS A 152 -12.91 -18.82 -11.28
N ARG A 153 -12.30 -18.53 -10.12
CA ARG A 153 -12.41 -19.38 -8.92
C ARG A 153 -13.37 -18.74 -7.93
N ILE A 154 -14.37 -19.49 -7.49
CA ILE A 154 -15.37 -19.04 -6.52
C ILE A 154 -15.18 -19.89 -5.26
N GLU A 155 -14.92 -19.25 -4.12
CA GLU A 155 -14.73 -19.98 -2.87
C GLU A 155 -16.06 -20.41 -2.25
N ASN A 156 -17.03 -19.51 -2.16
CA ASN A 156 -18.39 -19.81 -1.70
C ASN A 156 -19.40 -19.00 -2.53
N MET A 157 -20.56 -19.59 -2.83
CA MET A 157 -21.62 -18.93 -3.58
C MET A 157 -22.97 -19.09 -2.87
N GLU A 158 -23.64 -17.97 -2.56
CA GLU A 158 -25.02 -17.96 -2.09
C GLU A 158 -25.93 -17.27 -3.11
N ALA A 159 -26.96 -17.97 -3.54
CA ALA A 159 -27.95 -17.48 -4.50
C ALA A 159 -29.33 -17.37 -3.86
N GLY A 160 -29.97 -16.20 -4.01
CA GLY A 160 -31.37 -16.00 -3.63
C GLY A 160 -32.33 -16.79 -4.53
N PRO A 161 -33.62 -16.87 -4.17
CA PRO A 161 -34.61 -17.64 -4.93
C PRO A 161 -34.80 -17.12 -6.36
N SER A 162 -35.13 -18.03 -7.28
CA SER A 162 -35.37 -17.75 -8.70
C SER A 162 -34.18 -17.13 -9.46
N CYS A 163 -32.98 -17.67 -9.23
CA CYS A 163 -31.75 -17.27 -9.94
C CYS A 163 -31.29 -18.33 -10.94
N SER A 164 -30.88 -17.90 -12.14
CA SER A 164 -30.19 -18.76 -13.12
C SER A 164 -28.71 -18.47 -13.06
N ILE A 165 -27.88 -19.46 -12.72
CA ILE A 165 -26.42 -19.29 -12.63
C ILE A 165 -25.74 -20.28 -13.55
N THR A 166 -24.85 -19.77 -14.39
CA THR A 166 -24.03 -20.57 -15.30
C THR A 166 -22.56 -20.42 -14.95
N CYS A 167 -21.87 -21.52 -14.72
CA CYS A 167 -20.45 -21.54 -14.43
C CYS A 167 -19.72 -22.30 -15.53
N ASN A 168 -18.75 -21.66 -16.18
CA ASN A 168 -17.94 -22.25 -17.24
C ASN A 168 -16.48 -22.27 -16.81
N SER A 169 -15.84 -23.45 -16.81
CA SER A 169 -14.42 -23.62 -16.46
C SER A 169 -14.01 -22.99 -15.12
N THR A 170 -14.92 -22.97 -14.15
CA THR A 170 -14.80 -22.24 -12.88
C THR A 170 -14.72 -23.24 -11.73
N PRO A 171 -13.60 -23.36 -10.98
CA PRO A 171 -13.57 -24.17 -9.75
C PRO A 171 -14.41 -23.49 -8.67
N ILE A 172 -15.32 -24.24 -8.05
CA ILE A 172 -16.28 -23.72 -7.08
C ILE A 172 -16.16 -24.52 -5.77
N GLY A 173 -16.10 -23.82 -4.64
CA GLY A 173 -16.23 -24.42 -3.31
C GLY A 173 -17.70 -24.64 -2.93
N ASP A 174 -18.14 -24.18 -1.76
CA ASP A 174 -19.48 -24.51 -1.26
C ASP A 174 -20.57 -23.62 -1.90
N ILE A 175 -21.74 -24.21 -2.16
CA ILE A 175 -22.85 -23.53 -2.83
C ILE A 175 -24.12 -23.64 -1.99
N GLY A 176 -24.72 -22.50 -1.64
CA GLY A 176 -26.05 -22.40 -1.01
C GLY A 176 -27.07 -21.80 -1.99
N LEU A 177 -28.18 -22.49 -2.23
CA LEU A 177 -29.21 -22.07 -3.19
C LEU A 177 -30.57 -21.88 -2.52
N GLY A 178 -31.28 -20.83 -2.92
CA GLY A 178 -32.70 -20.68 -2.65
C GLY A 178 -33.58 -21.52 -3.57
N ASN A 179 -34.90 -21.48 -3.33
CA ASN A 179 -35.87 -22.22 -4.12
C ASN A 179 -35.92 -21.73 -5.59
N ASP A 180 -36.19 -22.65 -6.51
CA ASP A 180 -36.35 -22.41 -7.96
C ASP A 180 -35.10 -21.83 -8.64
N CYS A 181 -33.91 -22.19 -8.17
CA CYS A 181 -32.65 -21.86 -8.83
C CYS A 181 -32.29 -22.88 -9.93
N THR A 182 -31.77 -22.39 -11.06
CA THR A 182 -31.23 -23.22 -12.13
C THR A 182 -29.72 -23.05 -12.17
N LEU A 183 -28.97 -24.16 -12.08
CA LEU A 183 -27.51 -24.16 -12.20
C LEU A 183 -27.07 -24.91 -13.46
N ASN A 184 -26.14 -24.31 -14.20
CA ASN A 184 -25.50 -24.95 -15.34
C ASN A 184 -23.98 -24.91 -15.19
N PHE A 185 -23.33 -26.07 -15.29
CA PHE A 185 -21.88 -26.22 -15.15
C PHE A 185 -21.30 -26.77 -16.46
N ASP A 186 -20.50 -25.98 -17.17
CA ASP A 186 -19.67 -26.48 -18.27
C ASP A 186 -18.21 -26.53 -17.82
N LYS A 187 -17.58 -27.71 -17.92
CA LYS A 187 -16.14 -27.92 -17.62
C LYS A 187 -15.65 -27.41 -16.25
N CYS A 188 -16.52 -27.35 -15.25
CA CYS A 188 -16.17 -26.94 -13.88
C CYS A 188 -15.67 -28.13 -13.05
N THR A 189 -14.73 -27.88 -12.13
CA THR A 189 -14.35 -28.84 -11.08
C THR A 189 -15.14 -28.48 -9.83
N ILE A 190 -16.08 -29.34 -9.43
CA ILE A 190 -16.98 -29.10 -8.30
C ILE A 190 -16.34 -29.72 -7.04
N GLY A 191 -16.12 -28.92 -5.99
CA GLY A 191 -15.82 -29.44 -4.66
C GLY A 191 -16.99 -30.28 -4.14
N ALA A 192 -16.74 -31.23 -3.23
CA ALA A 192 -17.72 -32.23 -2.79
C ALA A 192 -19.13 -31.62 -2.61
N VAL A 193 -20.11 -32.16 -3.34
CA VAL A 193 -21.52 -31.85 -3.11
C VAL A 193 -21.86 -32.45 -1.76
N LEU A 194 -21.98 -31.61 -0.74
CA LEU A 194 -22.66 -32.00 0.48
C LEU A 194 -24.15 -32.02 0.10
N ASP A 195 -24.66 -33.22 -0.21
CA ASP A 195 -26.09 -33.42 -0.27
C ASP A 195 -26.66 -32.96 1.08
N SER A 196 -27.60 -32.04 1.01
CA SER A 196 -28.33 -31.52 2.16
C SER A 196 -29.31 -32.58 2.66
N ASP A 197 -28.82 -33.77 3.03
CA ASP A 197 -29.55 -34.79 3.77
C ASP A 197 -29.68 -34.33 5.23
N LEU A 198 -30.28 -33.16 5.42
CA LEU A 198 -30.72 -32.63 6.71
C LEU A 198 -31.81 -33.53 7.32
N GLU A 199 -32.52 -34.29 6.48
CA GLU A 199 -33.47 -35.33 6.93
C GLU A 199 -32.76 -36.47 7.69
N ASP A 200 -31.55 -36.89 7.27
CA ASP A 200 -30.76 -37.92 7.99
C ASP A 200 -30.13 -37.39 9.29
N ALA A 201 -29.92 -36.07 9.40
CA ALA A 201 -29.35 -35.44 10.59
C ALA A 201 -30.40 -35.26 11.70
N GLU A 202 -31.65 -34.94 11.35
CA GLU A 202 -32.77 -34.89 12.30
C GLU A 202 -33.10 -36.28 12.85
N GLU A 203 -33.16 -37.32 12.00
CA GLU A 203 -33.41 -38.70 12.46
C GLU A 203 -32.31 -39.20 13.42
N ARG A 204 -31.04 -38.81 13.18
CA ARG A 204 -29.92 -39.11 14.10
C ARG A 204 -29.93 -38.31 15.39
N LEU A 205 -30.48 -37.09 15.38
CA LEU A 205 -30.63 -36.27 16.58
C LEU A 205 -31.71 -36.88 17.50
N ASP A 206 -32.85 -37.29 16.95
CA ASP A 206 -33.92 -37.96 17.71
C ASP A 206 -33.43 -39.27 18.36
N ASP A 207 -32.65 -40.07 17.62
CA ASP A 207 -32.07 -41.32 18.11
C ASP A 207 -31.03 -41.08 19.22
N LEU A 208 -30.30 -39.95 19.16
CA LEU A 208 -29.36 -39.53 20.20
C LEU A 208 -30.07 -38.99 21.44
N GLU A 209 -31.17 -38.24 21.29
CA GLU A 209 -31.98 -37.75 22.41
C GLU A 209 -32.60 -38.91 23.20
N CYS A 210 -33.18 -39.90 22.51
CA CYS A 210 -33.71 -41.12 23.15
C CYS A 210 -32.65 -41.85 23.98
N ARG A 211 -31.41 -41.97 23.45
CA ARG A 211 -30.31 -42.61 24.17
C ARG A 211 -29.84 -41.81 25.39
N LEU A 212 -29.96 -40.49 25.34
CA LEU A 212 -29.59 -39.61 26.44
C LEU A 212 -30.58 -39.73 27.60
N ASP A 213 -31.88 -39.85 27.28
CA ASP A 213 -32.93 -40.09 28.26
C ASP A 213 -32.79 -41.45 28.96
N ASP A 214 -32.48 -42.51 28.20
CA ASP A 214 -32.21 -43.84 28.77
C ASP A 214 -31.02 -43.81 29.75
N LEU A 215 -29.95 -43.09 29.40
CA LEU A 215 -28.77 -42.95 30.26
C LEU A 215 -29.07 -42.13 31.52
N ASN A 216 -29.87 -41.08 31.41
CA ASN A 216 -30.31 -40.30 32.57
C ASN A 216 -31.18 -41.14 33.52
N SER A 217 -32.12 -41.93 32.99
CA SER A 217 -32.92 -42.85 33.80
C SER A 217 -32.06 -43.90 34.52
N GLN A 218 -31.00 -44.41 33.86
CA GLN A 218 -30.06 -45.33 34.50
C GLN A 218 -29.23 -44.65 35.59
N MET A 219 -28.85 -43.38 35.40
CA MET A 219 -28.16 -42.60 36.44
C MET A 219 -29.06 -42.38 37.67
N ASP A 220 -30.34 -42.04 37.46
CA ASP A 220 -31.30 -41.86 38.55
C ASP A 220 -31.54 -43.17 39.33
N ASP A 221 -31.60 -44.30 38.63
CA ASP A 221 -31.69 -45.63 39.26
C ASP A 221 -30.44 -45.97 40.09
N ILE A 222 -29.26 -45.55 39.64
CA ILE A 222 -27.99 -45.75 40.37
C ILE A 222 -27.94 -44.87 41.62
N ASP A 223 -28.38 -43.62 41.54
CA ASP A 223 -28.40 -42.70 42.68
C ASP A 223 -29.45 -43.08 43.71
N ASN A 224 -30.59 -43.63 43.28
CA ASN A 224 -31.61 -44.18 44.18
C ASN A 224 -31.18 -45.48 44.87
N ARG A 225 -30.24 -46.25 44.32
CA ARG A 225 -29.65 -47.45 44.97
C ARG A 225 -28.53 -47.11 45.97
N LYS A 226 -28.07 -45.86 46.02
CA LYS A 226 -27.03 -45.39 46.96
C LYS A 226 -27.58 -44.71 48.22
N LYS A 227 -28.90 -44.57 48.36
CA LYS A 227 -29.60 -44.22 49.61
C LYS A 227 -30.09 -45.47 50.33
#